data_AF-R0KY03-F1
#
_entry.id   AF-R0KY03-F1
#
_cell.length_a   1.000
_cell.length_b   1.000
_cell.length_c   1.000
_cell.angle_alpha   90.00
_cell.angle_beta   90.00
_cell.angle_gamma   90.00
#
_symmetry.space_group_name_H-M   'P 1'
#
loop_
_entity.id
_entity.type
_entity.pdbx_description
1 polymer ?
#
loop_
_entity_poly.entity_id
_entity_poly.type
_entity_poly.pdbx_seq_one_letter_code
_entity_poly.pdbx_strand_id
1 'polypeptide(L)'
;MLYKDTCNRLSNQQNLGTIKSSNLCTEIIQYSSKEEIAVCNLASICLPKFIENGSFNLKKLGRVVKIVTVNLNRVIDTTFYPLKETRESNLRHRPIGIGVQGLANVFAILKYPFDSEQARSLNKAIFEEIYYSALDSSCDLSKIDGPYASFEDLL
;
A
#
# COMPACT_ATOMS: atom_id res chain seq x y z
N MET A 1 -2.26 -16.58 -10.23
CA MET A 1 -3.70 -16.92 -10.26
C MET A 1 -4.44 -15.84 -9.48
N LEU A 2 -5.52 -15.27 -10.02
CA LEU A 2 -6.27 -14.17 -9.39
C LEU A 2 -7.77 -14.51 -9.37
N TYR A 3 -8.46 -14.04 -8.33
CA TYR A 3 -9.91 -14.23 -8.16
C TYR A 3 -10.62 -12.90 -8.40
N LYS A 4 -11.14 -12.70 -9.61
CA LYS A 4 -11.76 -11.45 -10.08
C LYS A 4 -12.81 -10.91 -9.10
N ASP A 5 -13.70 -11.78 -8.62
CA ASP A 5 -14.83 -11.36 -7.80
C ASP A 5 -14.36 -10.83 -6.44
N THR A 6 -13.38 -11.49 -5.83
CA THR A 6 -12.77 -11.02 -4.58
C THR A 6 -12.02 -9.71 -4.79
N CYS A 7 -11.29 -9.56 -5.89
CA CYS A 7 -10.56 -8.33 -6.21
C CYS A 7 -11.51 -7.14 -6.35
N ASN A 8 -12.66 -7.33 -7.01
CA ASN A 8 -13.64 -6.26 -7.20
C ASN A 8 -14.40 -5.95 -5.91
N ARG A 9 -14.87 -6.96 -5.17
CA ARG A 9 -15.67 -6.79 -3.94
C ARG A 9 -14.93 -6.09 -2.81
N LEU A 10 -13.60 -6.23 -2.74
CA LEU A 10 -12.78 -5.69 -1.65
C LEU A 10 -11.99 -4.43 -2.04
N SER A 11 -12.19 -3.91 -3.26
CA SER A 11 -11.44 -2.74 -3.72
C SER A 11 -12.08 -1.43 -3.29
N ASN A 12 -11.27 -0.51 -2.77
CA ASN A 12 -11.66 0.89 -2.56
C ASN A 12 -11.78 1.69 -3.87
N GLN A 13 -11.72 1.02 -5.03
CA GLN A 13 -11.96 1.61 -6.35
C GLN A 13 -13.17 0.96 -7.06
N GLN A 14 -13.98 0.17 -6.35
CA GLN A 14 -15.15 -0.49 -6.93
C GLN A 14 -16.18 0.51 -7.52
N ASN A 15 -16.18 1.75 -7.04
CA ASN A 15 -17.00 2.86 -7.54
C ASN A 15 -16.62 3.30 -8.97
N LEU A 16 -15.38 3.07 -9.39
CA LEU A 16 -14.90 3.42 -10.75
C LEU A 16 -15.39 2.44 -11.82
N GLY A 17 -15.84 1.26 -11.39
CA GLY A 17 -16.34 0.18 -12.23
C GLY A 17 -15.55 -1.12 -12.06
N THR A 18 -15.73 -2.05 -13.00
CA THR A 18 -15.10 -3.37 -12.90
C THR A 18 -13.59 -3.30 -13.17
N ILE A 19 -12.78 -3.71 -12.19
CA ILE A 19 -11.35 -3.96 -12.32
C ILE A 19 -11.13 -5.21 -13.15
N LYS A 20 -10.39 -5.06 -14.26
CA LYS A 20 -10.30 -6.05 -15.34
C LYS A 20 -9.08 -6.97 -15.25
N SER A 21 -8.03 -6.54 -14.55
CA SER A 21 -6.78 -7.29 -14.42
C SER A 21 -5.98 -6.82 -13.20
N SER A 22 -4.84 -7.48 -12.96
CA SER A 22 -3.77 -6.99 -12.07
C SER A 22 -2.57 -6.53 -12.91
N ASN A 23 -1.42 -6.27 -12.27
CA ASN A 23 -0.14 -6.01 -12.92
C ASN A 23 0.66 -7.30 -13.16
N LEU A 24 1.92 -7.13 -13.62
CA LEU A 24 2.86 -8.22 -13.89
C LEU A 24 3.10 -9.14 -12.68
N CYS A 25 3.22 -8.56 -11.49
CA CYS A 25 3.60 -9.27 -10.26
C CYS A 25 2.41 -9.68 -9.39
N THR A 26 1.17 -9.41 -9.84
CA THR A 26 -0.11 -9.84 -9.25
C THR A 26 -0.53 -9.20 -7.92
N GLU A 27 0.19 -8.18 -7.44
CA GLU A 27 -0.07 -7.47 -6.19
C GLU A 27 -0.94 -6.23 -6.35
N ILE A 28 -1.04 -5.67 -7.56
CA ILE A 28 -1.75 -4.41 -7.80
C ILE A 28 -3.13 -4.66 -8.37
N ILE A 29 -4.14 -4.14 -7.69
CA ILE A 29 -5.56 -4.21 -8.08
C ILE A 29 -6.08 -2.79 -8.21
N GLN A 30 -6.00 -2.23 -9.42
CA GLN A 30 -6.40 -0.85 -9.72
C GLN A 30 -7.30 -0.84 -10.96
N TYR A 31 -8.21 0.13 -11.00
CA TYR A 31 -9.08 0.36 -12.15
C TYR A 31 -8.28 0.78 -13.40
N SER A 32 -8.76 0.36 -14.57
CA SER A 32 -8.23 0.78 -15.86
C SER A 32 -9.34 0.85 -16.91
N SER A 33 -9.21 1.77 -17.85
CA SER A 33 -10.16 1.99 -18.94
C SER A 33 -9.42 2.33 -20.24
N LYS A 34 -10.14 2.82 -21.25
CA LYS A 34 -9.53 3.33 -22.48
C LYS A 34 -8.82 4.67 -22.23
N GLU A 35 -9.29 5.44 -21.26
CA GLU A 35 -8.82 6.77 -20.91
C GLU A 35 -7.82 6.76 -19.73
N GLU A 36 -7.74 5.65 -18.99
CA GLU A 36 -6.94 5.54 -17.77
C GLU A 36 -6.08 4.27 -17.75
N ILE A 37 -4.77 4.46 -17.62
CA ILE A 37 -3.79 3.39 -17.43
C ILE A 37 -3.24 3.49 -16.01
N ALA A 38 -3.57 2.50 -15.17
CA ALA A 38 -3.12 2.40 -13.78
C ALA A 38 -1.58 2.45 -13.62
N VAL A 39 -1.10 3.09 -12.55
CA VAL A 39 0.33 3.27 -12.25
C VAL A 39 0.67 2.74 -10.85
N CYS A 40 1.82 2.08 -10.74
CA CYS A 40 2.29 1.46 -9.51
C CYS A 40 3.37 2.33 -8.84
N ASN A 41 3.01 3.13 -7.83
CA ASN A 41 3.98 3.90 -7.02
C ASN A 41 4.37 3.06 -5.79
N LEU A 42 5.54 2.41 -5.81
CA LEU A 42 5.89 1.36 -4.86
C LEU A 42 7.08 1.72 -3.96
N ALA A 43 7.01 1.32 -2.69
CA ALA A 43 8.15 1.26 -1.78
C ALA A 43 8.07 0.01 -0.89
N SER A 44 9.21 -0.48 -0.39
CA SER A 44 9.26 -1.65 0.48
C SER A 44 9.98 -1.35 1.79
N ILE A 45 9.33 -1.69 2.91
CA ILE A 45 9.86 -1.48 4.26
C ILE A 45 10.73 -2.68 4.68
N CYS A 46 11.97 -2.41 5.10
CA CYS A 46 12.89 -3.42 5.61
C CYS A 46 12.54 -3.80 7.07
N LEU A 47 11.72 -4.84 7.25
CA LEU A 47 11.19 -5.23 8.57
C LEU A 47 12.25 -5.57 9.64
N PRO A 48 13.42 -6.17 9.33
CA PRO A 48 14.44 -6.44 10.35
C PRO A 48 14.97 -5.21 11.07
N LYS A 49 14.86 -4.00 10.49
CA LYS A 49 15.32 -2.74 11.10
C LYS A 49 14.48 -2.27 12.30
N PHE A 50 13.36 -2.93 12.55
CA PHE A 50 12.45 -2.63 13.66
C PHE A 50 12.61 -3.59 14.84
N ILE A 51 13.56 -4.53 14.79
CA ILE A 51 13.88 -5.37 15.93
C ILE A 51 14.80 -4.60 16.88
N GLU A 52 14.36 -4.44 18.12
CA GLU A 52 15.10 -3.76 19.19
C GLU A 52 14.99 -4.60 20.47
N ASN A 53 16.13 -4.86 21.11
CA ASN A 53 16.21 -5.61 22.37
C ASN A 53 15.46 -6.96 22.34
N GLY A 54 15.54 -7.68 21.21
CA GLY A 54 14.88 -8.99 21.05
C GLY A 54 13.36 -8.93 20.83
N SER A 55 12.80 -7.74 20.53
CA SER A 55 11.36 -7.53 20.29
C SER A 55 11.12 -6.70 19.04
N PHE A 56 9.94 -6.79 18.44
CA PHE A 56 9.57 -6.01 17.26
C PHE A 56 8.91 -4.67 17.65
N ASN A 57 9.48 -3.55 17.24
CA ASN A 57 9.01 -2.20 17.57
C ASN A 57 7.97 -1.69 16.56
N LEU A 58 6.70 -1.96 16.82
CA LEU A 58 5.56 -1.50 16.00
C LEU A 58 5.45 0.03 15.93
N LYS A 59 5.70 0.74 17.04
CA LYS A 59 5.64 2.22 17.06
C LYS A 59 6.68 2.85 16.12
N LYS A 60 7.87 2.25 16.04
CA LYS A 60 8.90 2.69 15.09
C LYS A 60 8.52 2.35 13.65
N LEU A 61 7.91 1.19 13.41
CA LEU A 61 7.36 0.84 12.10
C LEU A 61 6.33 1.87 11.64
N GLY A 62 5.33 2.18 12.47
CA GLY A 62 4.29 3.17 12.15
C GLY A 62 4.86 4.54 11.74
N ARG A 63 5.84 5.06 12.51
CA ARG A 63 6.53 6.32 12.16
C ARG A 63 7.18 6.29 10.77
N VAL A 64 7.82 5.19 10.39
CA VAL A 64 8.45 5.05 9.07
C VAL A 64 7.40 4.90 7.97
N VAL A 65 6.33 4.15 8.23
CA VAL A 65 5.22 3.99 7.28
C VAL A 65 4.59 5.34 6.91
N LYS A 66 4.38 6.24 7.90
CA LYS A 66 3.89 7.60 7.63
C LYS A 66 4.81 8.37 6.69
N ILE A 67 6.12 8.30 6.92
CA ILE A 67 7.12 8.96 6.05
C ILE A 67 7.06 8.37 4.63
N VAL A 68 7.00 7.04 4.50
CA VAL A 68 6.89 6.37 3.20
C VAL A 68 5.61 6.77 2.46
N THR A 69 4.50 6.90 3.18
CA THR A 69 3.21 7.35 2.62
C THR A 69 3.34 8.75 2.01
N VAL A 70 3.92 9.70 2.74
CA VAL A 70 4.20 11.06 2.23
C VAL A 70 5.13 11.04 1.03
N ASN A 71 6.19 10.22 1.08
CA ASN A 71 7.15 10.11 -0.02
C ASN A 71 6.49 9.57 -1.29
N LEU A 72 5.68 8.51 -1.19
CA LEU A 72 4.95 7.95 -2.32
C LEU A 72 3.91 8.92 -2.87
N ASN A 73 3.24 9.70 -2.02
CA ASN A 73 2.34 10.75 -2.48
C ASN A 73 3.10 11.80 -3.32
N ARG A 74 4.30 12.20 -2.90
CA ARG A 74 5.15 13.13 -3.67
C ARG A 74 5.67 12.53 -4.98
N VAL A 75 5.88 11.21 -5.05
CA VAL A 75 6.27 10.53 -6.28
C VAL A 75 5.21 10.69 -7.36
N ILE A 76 3.92 10.67 -6.99
CA ILE A 76 2.81 10.87 -7.93
C ILE A 76 2.95 12.23 -8.65
N ASP A 77 3.32 13.28 -7.93
CA ASP A 77 3.42 14.62 -8.53
C ASP A 77 4.72 14.85 -9.31
N THR A 78 5.79 14.13 -8.96
CA THR A 78 7.14 14.37 -9.50
C THR A 78 7.57 13.38 -10.58
N THR A 79 6.86 12.24 -10.72
CA THR A 79 7.23 11.24 -11.71
C THR A 79 6.98 11.72 -13.15
N PHE A 80 7.79 11.23 -14.08
CA PHE A 80 7.58 11.45 -15.50
C PHE A 80 6.60 10.42 -16.05
N TYR A 81 5.47 10.91 -16.59
CA TYR A 81 4.46 10.06 -17.22
C TYR A 81 4.67 10.01 -18.74
N PRO A 82 5.00 8.84 -19.31
CA PRO A 82 5.25 8.72 -20.75
C PRO A 82 3.97 8.79 -21.60
N LEU A 83 2.80 8.54 -20.99
CA LEU A 83 1.50 8.52 -21.63
C LEU A 83 0.55 9.44 -20.86
N LYS A 84 -0.44 10.03 -21.55
CA LYS A 84 -1.39 10.93 -20.90
C LYS A 84 -2.28 10.15 -19.94
N GLU A 85 -2.73 8.99 -20.35
CA GLU A 85 -3.63 8.09 -19.64
C GLU A 85 -3.05 7.61 -18.30
N THR A 86 -1.72 7.49 -18.21
CA THR A 86 -1.04 7.16 -16.95
C THR A 86 -1.02 8.34 -15.98
N ARG A 87 -0.83 9.57 -16.50
CA ARG A 87 -0.88 10.79 -15.69
C ARG A 87 -2.29 11.04 -15.16
N GLU A 88 -3.30 10.93 -16.00
CA GLU A 88 -4.70 11.17 -15.61
C GLU A 88 -5.14 10.18 -14.52
N SER A 89 -4.88 8.88 -14.71
CA SER A 89 -5.23 7.86 -13.72
C SER A 89 -4.54 8.11 -12.37
N ASN A 90 -3.22 8.35 -12.38
CA ASN A 90 -2.46 8.48 -11.14
C ASN A 90 -2.80 9.77 -10.37
N LEU A 91 -3.04 10.89 -11.06
CA LEU A 91 -3.44 12.14 -10.40
C LEU A 91 -4.89 12.11 -9.88
N ARG A 92 -5.79 11.41 -10.57
CA ARG A 92 -7.20 11.32 -10.19
C ARG A 92 -7.42 10.44 -8.96
N HIS A 93 -6.73 9.30 -8.88
CA HIS A 93 -6.98 8.29 -7.85
C HIS A 93 -5.87 8.18 -6.80
N ARG A 94 -4.69 8.75 -7.09
CA ARG A 94 -3.51 8.81 -6.24
C ARG A 94 -3.14 7.50 -5.50
N PRO A 95 -3.15 6.33 -6.17
CA PRO A 95 -2.88 5.06 -5.49
C PRO A 95 -1.39 4.91 -5.16
N ILE A 96 -1.10 4.33 -3.99
CA ILE A 96 0.26 3.98 -3.56
C ILE A 96 0.33 2.51 -3.12
N GLY A 97 1.49 1.89 -3.25
CA GLY A 97 1.76 0.52 -2.80
C GLY A 97 2.90 0.48 -1.79
N ILE A 98 2.59 0.13 -0.54
CA ILE A 98 3.58 -0.06 0.52
C ILE A 98 3.75 -1.55 0.77
N GLY A 99 4.86 -2.10 0.31
CA GLY A 99 5.26 -3.49 0.54
C GLY A 99 6.22 -3.63 1.71
N VAL A 100 6.66 -4.87 1.93
CA VAL A 100 7.65 -5.22 2.95
C VAL A 100 8.70 -6.16 2.39
N GLN A 101 9.86 -6.19 3.05
CA GLN A 101 10.92 -7.14 2.79
C GLN A 101 11.53 -7.63 4.11
N GLY A 102 12.08 -8.85 4.09
CA GLY A 102 12.76 -9.44 5.25
C GLY A 102 11.84 -9.98 6.34
N LEU A 103 10.59 -10.33 6.03
CA LEU A 103 9.66 -10.96 7.00
C LEU A 103 10.23 -12.28 7.56
N ALA A 104 10.79 -13.13 6.69
CA ALA A 104 11.45 -14.36 7.12
C ALA A 104 12.66 -14.10 8.04
N ASN A 105 13.43 -13.03 7.76
CA ASN A 105 14.55 -12.63 8.62
C ASN A 105 14.06 -12.20 10.00
N VAL A 106 12.92 -11.49 10.09
CA VAL A 106 12.33 -11.11 11.38
C VAL A 106 12.03 -12.34 12.22
N PHE A 107 11.34 -13.31 11.62
CA PHE A 107 10.98 -14.55 12.30
C PHE A 107 12.23 -15.35 12.71
N ALA A 108 13.24 -15.43 11.84
CA ALA A 108 14.50 -16.09 12.18
C ALA A 108 15.23 -15.41 13.36
N ILE A 109 15.33 -14.07 13.36
CA ILE A 109 16.00 -13.30 14.42
C ILE A 109 15.27 -13.45 15.76
N LEU A 110 13.94 -13.43 15.74
CA LEU A 110 13.09 -13.61 16.93
C LEU A 110 12.91 -15.09 17.33
N LYS A 111 13.50 -16.03 16.57
CA LYS A 111 13.38 -17.48 16.76
C LYS A 111 11.93 -17.98 16.70
N TYR A 112 11.13 -17.40 15.82
CA TYR A 112 9.77 -17.87 15.54
C TYR A 112 9.80 -18.74 14.28
N PRO A 113 9.45 -20.04 14.35
CA PRO A 113 9.15 -20.81 13.15
C PRO A 113 8.07 -20.11 12.33
N PHE A 114 8.17 -20.16 11.00
CA PHE A 114 7.30 -19.37 10.11
C PHE A 114 5.81 -19.71 10.28
N ASP A 115 5.51 -20.97 10.61
CA ASP A 115 4.18 -21.54 10.84
C ASP A 115 3.72 -21.48 12.31
N SER A 116 4.52 -20.88 13.19
CA SER A 116 4.18 -20.76 14.62
C SER A 116 3.07 -19.73 14.87
N GLU A 117 2.35 -19.92 15.99
CA GLU A 117 1.34 -18.96 16.45
C GLU A 117 1.92 -17.56 16.73
N GLN A 118 3.17 -17.50 17.19
CA GLN A 118 3.91 -16.26 17.42
C GLN A 118 4.19 -15.53 16.10
N ALA A 119 4.67 -16.24 15.08
CA ALA A 119 4.88 -15.67 13.75
C ALA A 119 3.56 -15.19 13.13
N ARG A 120 2.48 -15.98 13.26
CA ARG A 120 1.13 -15.62 12.78
C ARG A 120 0.61 -14.35 13.46
N SER A 121 0.78 -14.24 14.77
CA SER A 121 0.33 -13.08 15.56
C SER A 121 1.14 -11.83 15.22
N LEU A 122 2.46 -11.96 15.12
CA LEU A 122 3.33 -10.85 14.73
C LEU A 122 3.06 -10.40 13.28
N ASN A 123 2.81 -11.33 12.36
CA ASN A 123 2.42 -11.02 11.00
C ASN A 123 1.18 -10.11 10.97
N LYS A 124 0.12 -10.47 11.70
CA LYS A 124 -1.10 -9.65 11.81
C LYS A 124 -0.78 -8.25 12.32
N ALA A 125 -0.04 -8.16 13.43
CA ALA A 125 0.29 -6.88 14.04
C ALA A 125 1.15 -5.97 13.14
N ILE A 126 2.09 -6.54 12.38
CA ILE A 126 2.92 -5.78 11.43
C ILE A 126 2.05 -5.16 10.33
N PHE A 127 1.19 -5.96 9.70
CA PHE A 127 0.38 -5.47 8.58
C PHE A 127 -0.78 -4.57 9.04
N GLU A 128 -1.33 -4.80 10.23
CA GLU A 128 -2.29 -3.90 10.88
C GLU A 128 -1.67 -2.52 11.12
N GLU A 129 -0.47 -2.47 11.71
CA GLU A 129 0.25 -1.21 11.97
C GLU A 129 0.61 -0.48 10.67
N ILE A 130 1.04 -1.20 9.62
CA ILE A 130 1.32 -0.60 8.31
C ILE A 130 0.04 0.01 7.73
N TYR A 131 -1.06 -0.73 7.74
CA TYR A 131 -2.32 -0.25 7.19
C TYR A 131 -2.84 0.97 7.96
N TYR A 132 -2.88 0.88 9.29
CA TYR A 132 -3.32 1.98 10.16
C TYR A 132 -2.48 3.24 9.96
N SER A 133 -1.15 3.12 10.04
CA SER A 133 -0.25 4.28 9.91
C SER A 133 -0.28 4.90 8.50
N ALA A 134 -0.45 4.08 7.45
CA ALA A 134 -0.59 4.59 6.08
C ALA A 134 -1.92 5.35 5.91
N LEU A 135 -3.02 4.81 6.43
CA LEU A 135 -4.34 5.45 6.37
C LEU A 135 -4.36 6.76 7.17
N ASP A 136 -3.80 6.76 8.37
CA ASP A 136 -3.69 7.95 9.23
C ASP A 136 -2.87 9.05 8.54
N SER A 137 -1.72 8.70 7.95
CA SER A 137 -0.92 9.66 7.18
C SER A 137 -1.62 10.15 5.91
N SER A 138 -2.39 9.30 5.24
CA SER A 138 -3.19 9.69 4.07
C SER A 138 -4.32 10.66 4.45
N CYS A 139 -4.94 10.45 5.61
CA CYS A 139 -5.92 11.38 6.18
C CYS A 139 -5.29 12.72 6.57
N ASP A 140 -4.07 12.72 7.11
CA ASP A 140 -3.35 13.97 7.39
C ASP A 140 -3.01 14.73 6.11
N LEU A 141 -2.60 14.03 5.05
CA LEU A 141 -2.39 14.64 3.72
C LEU A 141 -3.70 15.22 3.16
N SER A 142 -4.83 14.52 3.30
CA SER A 142 -6.11 15.01 2.77
C SER A 142 -6.63 16.25 3.51
N LYS A 143 -6.26 16.46 4.78
CA LYS A 143 -6.55 17.71 5.51
C LYS A 143 -5.74 18.89 4.97
N ILE A 144 -4.57 18.65 4.39
CA ILE A 144 -3.66 19.70 3.88
C ILE A 144 -3.96 19.99 2.41
N ASP A 145 -4.01 18.95 1.58
CA ASP A 145 -4.08 19.05 0.12
C ASP A 145 -5.50 18.83 -0.44
N GLY A 146 -6.45 18.42 0.41
CA GLY A 146 -7.77 17.92 0.01
C GLY A 146 -7.76 16.41 -0.30
N PRO A 147 -8.94 15.77 -0.36
CA PRO A 147 -9.05 14.37 -0.78
C PRO A 147 -8.68 14.21 -2.26
N TYR A 148 -8.32 12.98 -2.68
CA TYR A 148 -8.13 12.70 -4.11
C TYR A 148 -9.44 12.86 -4.89
N ALA A 149 -9.34 13.19 -6.17
CA ALA A 149 -10.49 13.67 -6.96
C ALA A 149 -11.68 12.70 -6.99
N SER A 150 -11.43 11.39 -7.04
CA SER A 150 -12.49 10.37 -7.06
C SER A 150 -12.88 9.85 -5.66
N PHE A 151 -12.56 10.58 -4.58
CA PHE A 151 -12.95 10.19 -3.23
C PHE A 151 -14.44 10.42 -2.97
N GLU A 152 -15.04 11.48 -3.53
CA GLU A 152 -16.48 11.74 -3.39
C GLU A 152 -17.33 10.66 -4.06
N ASP A 153 -16.82 10.06 -5.14
CA ASP A 153 -17.47 8.95 -5.85
C ASP A 153 -17.57 7.67 -4.99
N LEU A 154 -16.90 7.61 -3.82
CA LEU A 154 -17.00 6.49 -2.86
C LEU A 154 -18.11 6.66 -1.82
N LEU A 155 -18.61 7.89 -1.63
CA LEU A 155 -19.65 8.23 -0.64
C LEU A 155 -21.06 7.98 -1.20
#